data_AF-A0A9R1UGL1-F1
#
_entry.id   AF-A0A9R1UGL1-F1
#
_cell.length_a   1.000
_cell.length_b   1.000
_cell.length_c   1.000
_cell.angle_alpha   90.00
_cell.angle_beta   90.00
_cell.angle_gamma   90.00
#
_symmetry.space_group_name_H-M   'P 1'
#
loop_
_entity.id
_entity.type
_entity.pdbx_description
1 polymer ?
#
loop_
_entity_poly.entity_id
_entity_poly.type
_entity_poly.pdbx_seq_one_letter_code
_entity_poly.pdbx_strand_id
1 'polypeptide(L)'
;MEPLWKLVFLMEPAPVTLILTAIAVTFGSALRALNYGKEMEKNRDLSEASITLDRSQALMIPVMSSCSLLMMFYLFSSVSQLLTAFTAIASISSLYFCFSPYISHVKSQFNLSDPFISRCCSKPLTRIQSLLLFLCITTVAAWLVSGHWVLNNMLGISLCVAFVSHVRLPNIKVCAMLLICLFVYDIFWVFYSEWFFGANVMVAVATQQASNPVHTVANSLSLPGLQLITKKLELPVKIVFPRNLLGGVVPGNTATDFMMLGLGDMAIPSMLLALVLCFDHRKENISLSPHKGYKYIWYATIGYAVGLVTALAAGILTHSPQPALLYLVPSTLGPVVVISWTRKELKELWEGSSPNLTEKTHSTEV
;
A
#
# COMPACT_ATOMS: atom_id res chain seq x y z
N MET A 1 5.95 3.37 33.37
CA MET A 1 5.96 2.18 32.50
C MET A 1 4.81 1.31 32.93
N GLU A 2 3.89 1.01 32.02
CA GLU A 2 2.75 0.15 32.33
C GLU A 2 3.18 -1.33 32.47
N PRO A 3 2.40 -2.17 33.18
CA PRO A 3 2.74 -3.58 33.34
C PRO A 3 2.69 -4.33 32.01
N LEU A 4 3.69 -5.20 31.77
CA LEU A 4 3.79 -6.05 30.57
C LEU A 4 2.56 -6.93 30.33
N TRP A 5 1.73 -7.19 31.35
CA TRP A 5 0.46 -7.91 31.18
C TRP A 5 -0.51 -7.23 30.20
N LYS A 6 -0.41 -5.91 29.99
CA LYS A 6 -1.22 -5.22 28.98
C LYS A 6 -0.89 -5.63 27.53
N LEU A 7 0.23 -6.32 27.28
CA LEU A 7 0.51 -6.93 25.98
C LEU A 7 -0.49 -8.03 25.60
N VAL A 8 -1.25 -8.57 26.57
CA VAL A 8 -2.38 -9.47 26.28
C VAL A 8 -3.42 -8.78 25.38
N PHE A 9 -3.51 -7.44 25.40
CA PHE A 9 -4.34 -6.66 24.47
C PHE A 9 -3.96 -6.89 22.99
N LEU A 10 -2.72 -7.28 22.70
CA LEU A 10 -2.29 -7.61 21.35
C LEU A 10 -2.91 -8.93 20.83
N MET A 11 -3.35 -9.81 21.72
CA MET A 11 -4.04 -11.06 21.39
C MET A 11 -5.55 -10.86 21.19
N GLU A 12 -6.06 -9.64 21.32
CA GLU A 12 -7.44 -9.35 20.97
C GLU A 12 -7.71 -9.57 19.48
N PRO A 13 -8.96 -9.94 19.11
CA PRO A 13 -9.30 -10.26 17.73
C PRO A 13 -9.03 -9.09 16.76
N ALA A 14 -9.16 -7.84 17.20
CA ALA A 14 -8.93 -6.67 16.37
C ALA A 14 -7.44 -6.47 15.96
N PRO A 15 -6.46 -6.38 16.88
CA PRO A 15 -5.05 -6.31 16.50
C PRO A 15 -4.58 -7.55 15.74
N VAL A 16 -5.05 -8.75 16.08
CA VAL A 16 -4.70 -9.97 15.33
C VAL A 16 -5.21 -9.92 13.89
N THR A 17 -6.47 -9.52 13.68
CA THR A 17 -7.03 -9.37 12.32
C THR A 17 -6.34 -8.27 11.53
N LEU A 18 -5.95 -7.16 12.17
CA LEU A 18 -5.16 -6.12 11.54
C LEU A 18 -3.78 -6.63 11.12
N ILE A 19 -3.06 -7.32 12.01
CA ILE A 19 -1.73 -7.89 11.70
C ILE A 19 -1.85 -8.91 10.56
N LEU A 20 -2.81 -9.83 10.63
CA LEU A 20 -3.02 -10.86 9.63
C LEU A 20 -3.38 -10.26 8.27
N THR A 21 -4.27 -9.26 8.24
CA THR A 21 -4.63 -8.57 7.00
C THR A 21 -3.44 -7.81 6.43
N ALA A 22 -2.66 -7.11 7.24
CA ALA A 22 -1.45 -6.43 6.79
C ALA A 22 -0.41 -7.41 6.20
N ILE A 23 -0.18 -8.56 6.84
CA ILE A 23 0.73 -9.60 6.33
C ILE A 23 0.19 -10.19 5.02
N ALA A 24 -1.11 -10.49 4.95
CA ALA A 24 -1.72 -11.04 3.74
C ALA A 24 -1.66 -10.06 2.56
N VAL A 25 -1.93 -8.76 2.82
CA VAL A 25 -1.87 -7.69 1.81
C VAL A 25 -0.43 -7.46 1.35
N THR A 26 0.54 -7.44 2.26
CA THR A 26 1.95 -7.24 1.88
C THR A 26 2.50 -8.40 1.05
N PHE A 27 2.20 -9.63 1.44
CA PHE A 27 2.59 -10.81 0.66
C PHE A 27 1.84 -10.90 -0.69
N GLY A 28 0.52 -10.67 -0.68
CA GLY A 28 -0.32 -10.72 -1.87
C GLY A 28 0.03 -9.64 -2.90
N SER A 29 0.31 -8.41 -2.44
CA SER A 29 0.74 -7.31 -3.31
C SER A 29 2.11 -7.58 -3.93
N ALA A 30 3.07 -8.14 -3.17
CA ALA A 30 4.37 -8.54 -3.70
C ALA A 30 4.25 -9.63 -4.78
N LEU A 31 3.39 -10.63 -4.56
CA LEU A 31 3.13 -11.67 -5.56
C LEU A 31 2.44 -11.11 -6.81
N ARG A 32 1.46 -10.21 -6.64
CA ARG A 32 0.78 -9.54 -7.74
C ARG A 32 1.76 -8.68 -8.55
N ALA A 33 2.65 -7.96 -7.88
CA ALA A 33 3.69 -7.15 -8.52
C ALA A 33 4.67 -8.01 -9.33
N LEU A 34 5.07 -9.19 -8.82
CA LEU A 34 5.88 -10.15 -9.59
C LEU A 34 5.15 -10.62 -10.85
N ASN A 35 3.91 -11.09 -10.71
CA ASN A 35 3.13 -11.59 -11.84
C ASN A 35 2.86 -10.49 -12.88
N TYR A 36 2.59 -9.26 -12.42
CA TYR A 36 2.45 -8.11 -13.29
C TYR A 36 3.76 -7.75 -13.99
N GLY A 37 4.89 -7.85 -13.29
CA GLY A 37 6.22 -7.66 -13.87
C GLY A 37 6.51 -8.64 -15.00
N LYS A 38 6.11 -9.91 -14.87
CA LYS A 38 6.22 -10.93 -15.94
C LYS A 38 5.33 -10.59 -17.14
N GLU A 39 4.11 -10.12 -16.89
CA GLU A 39 3.18 -9.70 -17.93
C GLU A 39 3.68 -8.47 -18.69
N MET A 40 4.36 -7.55 -18.01
CA MET A 40 5.04 -6.40 -18.62
C MET A 40 6.23 -6.81 -19.49
N GLU A 41 7.07 -7.75 -19.04
CA GLU A 41 8.19 -8.26 -19.85
C GLU A 41 7.69 -8.88 -21.17
N LYS A 42 6.49 -9.48 -21.17
CA LYS A 42 5.85 -10.01 -22.38
C LYS A 42 5.23 -8.93 -23.28
N ASN A 43 4.79 -7.80 -22.71
CA ASN A 43 4.04 -6.76 -23.42
C ASN A 43 4.75 -5.40 -23.33
N ARG A 44 5.44 -5.00 -24.41
CA ARG A 44 6.20 -3.73 -24.50
C ARG A 44 5.39 -2.50 -24.05
N ASP A 45 4.14 -2.36 -24.49
CA ASP A 45 3.27 -1.22 -24.14
C ASP A 45 2.98 -1.10 -22.64
N LEU A 46 2.96 -2.22 -21.90
CA LEU A 46 2.77 -2.20 -20.45
C LEU A 46 4.07 -1.79 -19.74
N SER A 47 5.23 -2.18 -20.27
CA SER A 47 6.54 -1.81 -19.72
C SER A 47 6.74 -0.28 -19.70
N GLU A 48 6.33 0.41 -20.77
CA GLU A 48 6.40 1.88 -20.88
C GLU A 48 5.53 2.62 -19.86
N ALA A 49 4.44 1.99 -19.40
CA ALA A 49 3.55 2.57 -18.39
C ALA A 49 4.03 2.34 -16.94
N SER A 50 5.08 1.54 -16.71
CA SER A 50 5.63 1.31 -15.37
C SER A 50 6.49 2.48 -14.89
N ILE A 51 6.35 2.84 -13.61
CA ILE A 51 7.16 3.90 -13.01
C ILE A 51 8.29 3.23 -12.25
N THR A 52 9.51 3.32 -12.78
CA THR A 52 10.71 2.94 -12.04
C THR A 52 11.11 4.07 -11.13
N LEU A 53 11.25 3.78 -9.84
CA LEU A 53 11.65 4.80 -8.87
C LEU A 53 13.17 4.99 -8.93
N ASP A 54 13.59 6.16 -9.40
CA ASP A 54 15.00 6.54 -9.39
C ASP A 54 15.44 7.09 -8.03
N ARG A 55 16.76 7.19 -7.80
CA ARG A 55 17.36 7.73 -6.57
C ARG A 55 16.86 9.14 -6.27
N SER A 56 16.77 9.98 -7.30
CA SER A 56 16.28 11.37 -7.17
C SER A 56 14.82 11.40 -6.71
N GLN A 57 13.97 10.58 -7.32
CA GLN A 57 12.55 10.48 -6.98
C GLN A 57 12.35 9.92 -5.57
N ALA A 58 13.15 8.93 -5.16
CA ALA A 58 13.11 8.38 -3.80
C ALA A 58 13.41 9.44 -2.72
N LEU A 59 14.34 10.36 -2.98
CA LEU A 59 14.65 11.48 -2.08
C LEU A 59 13.56 12.56 -2.07
N MET A 60 12.88 12.77 -3.21
CA MET A 60 11.81 13.75 -3.32
C MET A 60 10.52 13.32 -2.61
N ILE A 61 10.25 12.01 -2.47
CA ILE A 61 9.02 11.51 -1.84
C ILE A 61 8.80 12.06 -0.42
N PRO A 62 9.75 11.95 0.54
CA PRO A 62 9.59 12.51 1.88
C PRO A 62 9.44 14.03 1.90
N VAL A 63 10.12 14.73 0.98
CA VAL A 63 10.07 16.19 0.87
C VAL A 63 8.68 16.64 0.38
N MET A 64 8.17 16.01 -0.67
CA MET A 64 6.82 16.26 -1.18
C MET A 64 5.75 15.88 -0.16
N SER A 65 5.92 14.78 0.57
CA SER A 65 5.01 14.40 1.66
C SER A 65 5.01 15.43 2.78
N SER A 66 6.18 15.97 3.14
CA SER A 66 6.31 17.02 4.17
C SER A 66 5.58 18.30 3.76
N CYS A 67 5.76 18.72 2.50
CA CYS A 67 5.06 19.87 1.94
C CYS A 67 3.54 19.66 1.94
N SER A 68 3.07 18.49 1.48
CA SER A 68 1.65 18.13 1.46
C SER A 68 1.04 18.09 2.86
N LEU A 69 1.76 17.53 3.85
CA LEU A 69 1.33 17.45 5.24
C LEU A 69 1.16 18.85 5.85
N LEU A 70 2.11 19.76 5.62
CA LEU A 70 1.99 21.16 6.06
C LEU A 70 0.83 21.88 5.38
N MET A 71 0.66 21.69 4.08
CA MET A 71 -0.48 22.24 3.35
C MET A 71 -1.81 21.73 3.91
N MET A 72 -1.87 20.45 4.29
CA MET A 72 -3.06 19.87 4.92
C MET A 72 -3.30 20.40 6.34
N PHE A 73 -2.25 20.73 7.09
CA PHE A 73 -2.35 21.34 8.41
C PHE A 73 -2.95 22.75 8.35
N TYR A 74 -2.52 23.58 7.39
CA TYR A 74 -3.02 24.96 7.26
C TYR A 74 -4.31 25.08 6.42
N LEU A 75 -4.46 24.25 5.38
CA LEU A 75 -5.54 24.32 4.38
C LEU A 75 -6.33 23.00 4.30
N PHE A 76 -6.72 22.45 5.45
CA PHE A 76 -7.35 21.14 5.55
C PHE A 76 -8.56 20.98 4.61
N SER A 77 -9.47 21.97 4.57
CA SER A 77 -10.72 21.86 3.79
C SER A 77 -10.45 21.68 2.28
N SER A 78 -9.57 22.49 1.70
CA SER A 78 -9.27 22.43 0.27
C SER A 78 -8.45 21.20 -0.11
N VAL A 79 -7.40 20.89 0.68
CA VAL A 79 -6.50 19.75 0.39
C VAL A 79 -7.24 18.43 0.58
N SER A 80 -8.10 18.31 1.60
CA SER A 80 -8.87 17.10 1.86
C SER A 80 -9.87 16.79 0.73
N GLN A 81 -10.54 17.80 0.16
CA GLN A 81 -11.43 17.60 -0.99
C GLN A 81 -10.67 17.13 -2.23
N LEU A 82 -9.52 17.76 -2.51
CA LEU A 82 -8.64 17.38 -3.62
C LEU A 82 -8.15 15.93 -3.46
N LEU A 83 -7.70 15.57 -2.26
CA LEU A 83 -7.26 14.21 -1.94
C LEU A 83 -8.40 13.20 -2.07
N THR A 84 -9.62 13.55 -1.66
CA THR A 84 -10.81 12.70 -1.83
C THR A 84 -11.10 12.45 -3.32
N ALA A 85 -11.02 13.48 -4.16
CA ALA A 85 -11.24 13.33 -5.60
C ALA A 85 -10.18 12.43 -6.25
N PHE A 86 -8.90 12.67 -5.97
CA PHE A 86 -7.81 11.83 -6.50
C PHE A 86 -7.89 10.39 -5.99
N THR A 87 -8.19 10.17 -4.71
CA THR A 87 -8.33 8.82 -4.15
C THR A 87 -9.53 8.08 -4.74
N ALA A 88 -10.64 8.75 -5.05
CA ALA A 88 -11.77 8.12 -5.74
C ALA A 88 -11.39 7.63 -7.15
N ILE A 89 -10.71 8.48 -7.94
CA ILE A 89 -10.25 8.10 -9.29
C ILE A 89 -9.23 6.95 -9.21
N ALA A 90 -8.25 7.09 -8.32
CA ALA A 90 -7.24 6.06 -8.09
C ALA A 90 -7.89 4.73 -7.66
N SER A 91 -8.92 4.77 -6.80
CA SER A 91 -9.65 3.59 -6.33
C SER A 91 -10.37 2.85 -7.45
N ILE A 92 -10.99 3.57 -8.39
CA ILE A 92 -11.64 2.95 -9.56
C ILE A 92 -10.57 2.22 -10.39
N SER A 93 -9.44 2.88 -10.66
CA SER A 93 -8.35 2.29 -11.44
C SER A 93 -7.70 1.09 -10.75
N SER A 94 -7.53 1.14 -9.42
CA SER A 94 -6.89 0.09 -8.64
C SER A 94 -7.78 -1.14 -8.49
N LEU A 95 -9.09 -0.95 -8.27
CA LEU A 95 -10.05 -2.06 -8.26
C LEU A 95 -10.10 -2.76 -9.61
N TYR A 96 -10.17 -2.00 -10.70
CA TYR A 96 -10.14 -2.56 -12.05
C TYR A 96 -8.87 -3.39 -12.28
N PHE A 97 -7.70 -2.85 -11.89
CA PHE A 97 -6.41 -3.54 -11.99
C PHE A 97 -6.36 -4.84 -11.18
N CYS A 98 -6.97 -4.87 -9.99
CA CYS A 98 -7.00 -6.05 -9.13
C CYS A 98 -7.94 -7.13 -9.67
N PHE A 99 -9.11 -6.77 -10.18
CA PHE A 99 -10.10 -7.72 -10.68
C PHE A 99 -9.85 -8.21 -12.10
N SER A 100 -9.14 -7.44 -12.93
CA SER A 100 -8.83 -7.79 -14.33
C SER A 100 -8.24 -9.21 -14.52
N PRO A 101 -7.19 -9.64 -13.77
CA PRO A 101 -6.65 -10.99 -13.92
C PRO A 101 -7.64 -12.09 -13.50
N TYR A 102 -8.47 -11.83 -12.49
CA TYR A 102 -9.49 -12.78 -12.04
C TYR A 102 -10.55 -12.99 -13.13
N ILE A 103 -11.03 -11.90 -13.74
CA ILE A 103 -11.97 -11.95 -14.85
C ILE A 103 -11.37 -12.65 -16.07
N SER A 104 -10.10 -12.41 -16.38
CA SER A 104 -9.42 -13.13 -17.47
C SER A 104 -9.34 -14.64 -17.20
N HIS A 105 -9.09 -15.02 -15.95
CA HIS A 105 -9.05 -16.44 -15.56
C HIS A 105 -10.43 -17.09 -15.66
N VAL A 106 -11.46 -16.45 -15.12
CA VAL A 106 -12.86 -16.91 -15.22
C VAL A 106 -13.28 -17.03 -16.69
N LYS A 107 -12.97 -16.03 -17.53
CA LYS A 107 -13.25 -16.09 -18.96
C LYS A 107 -12.61 -17.30 -19.64
N SER A 108 -11.35 -17.57 -19.33
CA SER A 108 -10.62 -18.73 -19.88
C SER A 108 -11.19 -20.06 -19.39
N GLN A 109 -11.73 -20.13 -18.17
CA GLN A 109 -12.35 -21.35 -17.65
C GLN A 109 -13.72 -21.62 -18.27
N PHE A 110 -14.53 -20.58 -18.46
CA PHE A 110 -15.89 -20.72 -19.00
C PHE A 110 -15.98 -20.60 -20.53
N ASN A 111 -14.85 -20.42 -21.24
CA ASN A 111 -14.79 -20.25 -22.70
C ASN A 111 -15.84 -19.26 -23.25
N LEU A 112 -16.02 -18.14 -22.56
CA LEU A 112 -16.99 -17.13 -22.95
C LEU A 112 -16.47 -16.37 -24.18
N SER A 113 -17.14 -16.57 -25.32
CA SER A 113 -16.96 -15.78 -26.54
C SER A 113 -17.45 -14.35 -26.31
N ASP A 114 -16.53 -13.39 -26.28
CA ASP A 114 -16.86 -11.98 -26.10
C ASP A 114 -16.96 -11.26 -27.45
N PRO A 115 -18.11 -10.66 -27.78
CA PRO A 115 -18.18 -9.69 -28.86
C PRO A 115 -17.48 -8.38 -28.43
N PHE A 116 -16.70 -7.81 -29.35
CA PHE A 116 -16.06 -6.51 -29.19
C PHE A 116 -17.13 -5.40 -29.25
N ILE A 117 -17.21 -4.54 -28.23
CA ILE A 117 -18.25 -3.51 -28.14
C ILE A 117 -17.76 -2.15 -28.66
N SER A 118 -16.51 -1.76 -28.42
CA SER A 118 -15.96 -0.53 -29.01
C SER A 118 -14.43 -0.48 -29.00
N ARG A 119 -13.88 0.34 -29.90
CA ARG A 119 -12.45 0.70 -29.95
C ARG A 119 -12.34 2.14 -29.48
N CYS A 120 -12.16 2.35 -28.18
CA CYS A 120 -11.87 3.67 -27.61
C CYS A 120 -10.46 3.63 -26.99
N CYS A 121 -9.64 4.65 -27.27
CA CYS A 121 -8.26 4.75 -26.78
C CYS A 121 -7.34 3.57 -27.19
N SER A 122 -7.40 3.17 -28.46
CA SER A 122 -6.48 2.20 -29.10
C SER A 122 -6.45 0.77 -28.54
N LYS A 123 -7.29 0.42 -27.56
CA LYS A 123 -7.46 -0.96 -27.06
C LYS A 123 -8.90 -1.46 -27.27
N PRO A 124 -9.11 -2.73 -27.69
CA PRO A 124 -10.46 -3.27 -27.84
C PRO A 124 -11.09 -3.46 -26.46
N LEU A 125 -12.15 -2.72 -26.15
CA LEU A 125 -12.92 -2.90 -24.92
C LEU A 125 -13.91 -4.06 -25.12
N THR A 126 -13.75 -5.11 -24.32
CA THR A 126 -14.70 -6.23 -24.29
C THR A 126 -15.92 -5.88 -23.42
N ARG A 127 -17.07 -6.51 -23.68
CA ARG A 127 -18.29 -6.33 -22.87
C ARG A 127 -18.04 -6.56 -21.38
N ILE A 128 -17.28 -7.60 -21.06
CA ILE A 128 -16.96 -7.96 -19.67
C ILE A 128 -16.08 -6.89 -19.02
N GLN A 129 -15.12 -6.30 -19.73
CA GLN A 129 -14.30 -5.20 -19.19
C GLN A 129 -15.12 -3.94 -18.92
N SER A 130 -16.11 -3.63 -19.77
CA SER A 130 -17.04 -2.51 -19.54
C SER A 130 -17.93 -2.76 -18.30
N LEU A 131 -18.46 -3.97 -18.15
CA LEU A 131 -19.23 -4.36 -16.96
C LEU A 131 -18.38 -4.29 -15.68
N LEU A 132 -17.11 -4.71 -15.74
CA LEU A 132 -16.20 -4.60 -14.61
C LEU A 132 -15.94 -3.14 -14.24
N LEU A 133 -15.71 -2.26 -15.23
CA LEU A 133 -15.53 -0.83 -14.99
C LEU A 133 -16.76 -0.22 -14.32
N PHE A 134 -17.96 -0.57 -14.79
CA PHE A 134 -19.21 -0.13 -14.17
C PHE A 134 -19.31 -0.60 -12.72
N LEU A 135 -18.98 -1.85 -12.42
CA LEU A 135 -18.94 -2.38 -11.05
C LEU A 135 -17.91 -1.65 -10.16
N CYS A 136 -16.75 -1.27 -10.69
CA CYS A 136 -15.76 -0.49 -9.95
C CYS A 136 -16.27 0.92 -9.63
N ILE A 137 -16.98 1.56 -10.57
CA ILE A 137 -17.58 2.88 -10.35
C ILE A 137 -18.69 2.80 -9.30
N THR A 138 -19.57 1.79 -9.36
CA THR A 138 -20.66 1.64 -8.38
C THR A 138 -20.15 1.33 -6.98
N THR A 139 -19.10 0.53 -6.84
CA THR A 139 -18.49 0.24 -5.53
C THR A 139 -17.84 1.48 -4.90
N VAL A 140 -17.16 2.31 -5.68
CA VAL A 140 -16.59 3.59 -5.18
C VAL A 140 -17.70 4.60 -4.86
N ALA A 141 -18.76 4.67 -5.67
CA ALA A 141 -19.93 5.50 -5.37
C ALA A 141 -20.64 5.04 -4.07
N ALA A 142 -20.79 3.72 -3.88
CA ALA A 142 -21.34 3.16 -2.65
C ALA A 142 -20.47 3.50 -1.43
N TRP A 143 -19.14 3.49 -1.56
CA TRP A 143 -18.23 3.95 -0.51
C TRP A 143 -18.41 5.45 -0.19
N LEU A 144 -18.50 6.32 -1.22
CA LEU A 144 -18.72 7.75 -1.03
C LEU A 144 -20.04 8.08 -0.32
N VAL A 145 -21.10 7.30 -0.56
CA VAL A 145 -22.41 7.49 0.09
C VAL A 145 -22.39 6.92 1.51
N SER A 146 -21.91 5.70 1.65
CA SER A 146 -22.10 4.88 2.85
C SER A 146 -21.03 5.08 3.91
N GLY A 147 -19.81 5.47 3.53
CA GLY A 147 -18.66 5.59 4.44
C GLY A 147 -18.32 4.31 5.22
N HIS A 148 -18.75 3.14 4.75
CA HIS A 148 -18.58 1.89 5.50
C HIS A 148 -17.11 1.47 5.56
N TRP A 149 -16.65 1.08 6.76
CA TRP A 149 -15.27 0.66 7.02
C TRP A 149 -14.82 -0.52 6.14
N VAL A 150 -15.72 -1.46 5.83
CA VAL A 150 -15.42 -2.61 4.95
C VAL A 150 -15.06 -2.15 3.55
N LEU A 151 -15.86 -1.25 2.97
CA LEU A 151 -15.60 -0.69 1.65
C LEU A 151 -14.31 0.14 1.68
N ASN A 152 -14.09 0.94 2.73
CA ASN A 152 -12.87 1.70 2.91
C ASN A 152 -11.62 0.79 2.91
N ASN A 153 -11.67 -0.32 3.64
CA ASN A 153 -10.57 -1.29 3.68
C ASN A 153 -10.39 -2.00 2.33
N MET A 154 -11.47 -2.36 1.65
CA MET A 154 -11.40 -2.97 0.32
C MET A 154 -10.72 -2.02 -0.70
N LEU A 155 -11.11 -0.74 -0.70
CA LEU A 155 -10.49 0.28 -1.56
C LEU A 155 -9.01 0.47 -1.19
N GLY A 156 -8.69 0.59 0.11
CA GLY A 156 -7.32 0.76 0.57
C GLY A 156 -6.41 -0.41 0.22
N ILE A 157 -6.90 -1.65 0.37
CA ILE A 157 -6.15 -2.85 -0.06
C ILE A 157 -5.90 -2.80 -1.57
N SER A 158 -6.91 -2.46 -2.37
CA SER A 158 -6.75 -2.35 -3.83
C SER A 158 -5.74 -1.28 -4.23
N LEU A 159 -5.76 -0.11 -3.58
CA LEU A 159 -4.82 0.99 -3.79
C LEU A 159 -3.40 0.56 -3.43
N CYS A 160 -3.22 -0.15 -2.31
CA CYS A 160 -1.93 -0.69 -1.90
C CYS A 160 -1.37 -1.67 -2.93
N VAL A 161 -2.19 -2.64 -3.37
CA VAL A 161 -1.79 -3.64 -4.37
C VAL A 161 -1.41 -2.98 -5.70
N ALA A 162 -2.21 -2.02 -6.17
CA ALA A 162 -1.95 -1.28 -7.39
C ALA A 162 -0.68 -0.43 -7.29
N PHE A 163 -0.49 0.30 -6.17
CA PHE A 163 0.70 1.10 -5.93
C PHE A 163 1.98 0.26 -5.98
N VAL A 164 2.02 -0.86 -5.23
CA VAL A 164 3.18 -1.78 -5.20
C VAL A 164 3.44 -2.42 -6.57
N SER A 165 2.39 -2.63 -7.38
CA SER A 165 2.53 -3.21 -8.72
C SER A 165 3.04 -2.22 -9.75
N HIS A 166 2.67 -0.94 -9.66
CA HIS A 166 3.07 0.11 -10.62
C HIS A 166 4.41 0.76 -10.29
N VAL A 167 4.76 0.89 -9.01
CA VAL A 167 6.02 1.50 -8.56
C VAL A 167 7.08 0.41 -8.39
N ARG A 168 8.01 0.33 -9.35
CA ARG A 168 9.10 -0.67 -9.31
C ARG A 168 10.37 -0.05 -8.77
N LEU A 169 10.99 -0.75 -7.82
CA LEU A 169 12.33 -0.43 -7.36
C LEU A 169 13.33 -1.17 -8.25
N PRO A 170 14.35 -0.48 -8.80
CA PRO A 170 15.35 -1.15 -9.62
C PRO A 170 16.24 -2.07 -8.77
N ASN A 171 16.70 -1.57 -7.61
CA ASN A 171 17.71 -2.22 -6.77
C ASN A 171 17.40 -2.03 -5.28
N ILE A 172 17.96 -2.89 -4.42
CA ILE A 172 17.81 -2.71 -2.96
C ILE A 172 18.49 -1.42 -2.47
N LYS A 173 19.48 -0.87 -3.19
CA LYS A 173 20.08 0.42 -2.86
C LYS A 173 19.04 1.55 -2.84
N VAL A 174 18.19 1.62 -3.86
CA VAL A 174 17.12 2.65 -3.93
C VAL A 174 16.08 2.38 -2.85
N CYS A 175 15.73 1.11 -2.61
CA CYS A 175 14.84 0.70 -1.54
C CYS A 175 15.35 1.15 -0.15
N ALA A 176 16.62 0.86 0.15
CA ALA A 176 17.27 1.22 1.40
C ALA A 176 17.34 2.75 1.57
N MET A 177 17.68 3.49 0.50
CA MET A 177 17.66 4.95 0.55
C MET A 177 16.25 5.49 0.84
N LEU A 178 15.22 4.98 0.17
CA LEU A 178 13.82 5.36 0.41
C LEU A 178 13.41 5.06 1.85
N LEU A 179 13.67 3.84 2.34
CA LEU A 179 13.35 3.39 3.71
C LEU A 179 14.04 4.24 4.76
N ILE A 180 15.33 4.56 4.59
CA ILE A 180 16.08 5.42 5.53
C ILE A 180 15.53 6.84 5.52
N CYS A 181 15.18 7.40 4.35
CA CYS A 181 14.62 8.74 4.30
C CYS A 181 13.22 8.81 4.93
N LEU A 182 12.39 7.78 4.72
CA LEU A 182 11.06 7.70 5.34
C LEU A 182 11.15 7.42 6.85
N PHE A 183 12.15 6.66 7.30
CA PHE A 183 12.47 6.50 8.71
C PHE A 183 12.79 7.84 9.39
N VAL A 184 13.66 8.66 8.78
CA VAL A 184 14.00 10.00 9.30
C VAL A 184 12.79 10.93 9.27
N TYR A 185 12.00 10.88 8.18
CA TYR A 185 10.75 11.63 8.05
C TYR A 185 9.77 11.34 9.20
N ASP A 186 9.54 10.06 9.52
CA ASP A 186 8.58 9.65 10.54
C ASP A 186 9.01 10.12 11.94
N ILE A 187 10.30 9.98 12.26
CA ILE A 187 10.88 10.50 13.52
C ILE A 187 10.71 12.02 13.63
N PHE A 188 11.02 12.75 12.54
CA PHE A 188 10.88 14.20 12.53
C PHE A 188 9.44 14.64 12.77
N TRP A 189 8.48 14.09 12.02
CA TRP A 189 7.09 14.51 12.11
C TRP A 189 6.37 14.04 13.37
N VAL A 190 6.76 12.90 13.95
CA VAL A 190 6.15 12.39 15.19
C VAL A 190 6.71 13.07 16.43
N PHE A 191 8.03 13.30 16.53
CA PHE A 191 8.63 13.82 17.77
C PHE A 191 9.03 15.30 17.71
N TYR A 192 9.49 15.80 16.57
CA TYR A 192 10.04 17.15 16.47
C TYR A 192 9.03 18.19 15.97
N SER A 193 7.94 17.77 15.32
CA SER A 193 6.97 18.71 14.73
C SER A 193 6.31 19.63 15.76
N GLU A 194 6.05 19.14 16.97
CA GLU A 194 5.47 19.94 18.05
C GLU A 194 6.36 21.11 18.48
N TRP A 195 7.69 20.92 18.45
CA TRP A 195 8.64 21.96 18.84
C TRP A 195 8.62 23.16 17.87
N PHE A 196 8.42 22.91 16.57
CA PHE A 196 8.42 23.96 15.55
C PHE A 196 7.04 24.60 15.34
N PHE A 197 5.97 23.82 15.39
CA PHE A 197 4.62 24.26 15.00
C PHE A 197 3.66 24.44 16.20
N GLY A 198 4.11 24.16 17.42
CA GLY A 198 3.31 24.25 18.64
C GLY A 198 2.26 23.14 18.80
N ALA A 199 2.18 22.22 17.85
CA ALA A 199 1.32 21.04 17.89
C ALA A 199 1.91 19.90 17.05
N ASN A 200 1.59 18.66 17.41
CA ASN A 200 1.97 17.48 16.63
C ASN A 200 1.21 17.43 15.30
N VAL A 201 1.85 17.93 14.24
CA VAL A 201 1.21 18.14 12.93
C VAL A 201 0.69 16.82 12.34
N MET A 202 1.46 15.74 12.45
CA MET A 202 1.06 14.42 11.96
C MET A 202 -0.21 13.91 12.64
N VAL A 203 -0.34 14.11 13.96
CA VAL A 203 -1.50 13.68 14.74
C VAL A 203 -2.69 14.59 14.47
N ALA A 204 -2.47 15.89 14.40
CA ALA A 204 -3.50 16.87 14.07
C ALA A 204 -4.14 16.57 12.71
N VAL A 205 -3.32 16.23 11.71
CA VAL A 205 -3.81 15.87 10.36
C VAL A 205 -4.46 14.48 10.35
N ALA A 206 -3.88 13.48 11.04
CA ALA A 206 -4.40 12.10 11.04
C ALA A 206 -5.74 11.93 11.77
N THR A 207 -6.02 12.79 12.76
CA THR A 207 -7.27 12.80 13.53
C THR A 207 -8.41 13.56 12.85
N GLN A 208 -8.09 14.43 11.88
CA GLN A 208 -9.09 15.16 11.11
C GLN A 208 -9.69 14.26 10.01
N GLN A 209 -11.01 14.13 10.01
CA GLN A 209 -11.75 13.37 9.00
C GLN A 209 -12.15 14.26 7.83
N ALA A 210 -12.03 13.75 6.61
CA ALA A 210 -12.34 14.48 5.38
C ALA A 210 -13.83 14.83 5.31
N SER A 211 -14.15 16.05 4.87
CA SER A 211 -15.54 16.42 4.57
C SER A 211 -15.97 15.74 3.28
N ASN A 212 -17.13 15.09 3.30
CA ASN A 212 -17.63 14.40 2.11
C ASN A 212 -18.03 15.42 1.01
N PRO A 213 -17.41 15.40 -0.18
CA PRO A 213 -17.77 16.31 -1.27
C PRO A 213 -19.19 16.06 -1.78
N VAL A 214 -19.67 14.81 -1.73
CA VAL A 214 -21.02 14.43 -2.18
C VAL A 214 -22.08 15.09 -1.29
N HIS A 215 -21.85 15.12 0.04
CA HIS A 215 -22.74 15.83 0.95
C HIS A 215 -22.72 17.35 0.71
N THR A 216 -21.56 17.92 0.39
CA THR A 216 -21.43 19.36 0.08
C THR A 216 -22.23 19.72 -1.17
N VAL A 217 -22.07 18.94 -2.25
CA VAL A 217 -22.80 19.12 -3.51
C VAL A 217 -24.29 18.87 -3.33
N ALA A 218 -24.68 17.86 -2.55
CA ALA A 218 -26.08 17.57 -2.27
C ALA A 218 -26.77 18.71 -1.51
N ASN A 219 -26.07 19.34 -0.57
CA ASN A 219 -26.57 20.49 0.18
C ASN A 219 -26.67 21.74 -0.70
N SER A 220 -25.73 21.94 -1.63
CA SER A 220 -25.80 23.03 -2.62
C SER A 220 -26.93 22.85 -3.64
N LEU A 221 -27.31 21.60 -3.94
CA LEU A 221 -28.36 21.26 -4.92
C LEU A 221 -29.74 21.02 -4.28
N SER A 222 -29.89 21.18 -2.96
CA SER A 222 -31.15 21.02 -2.23
C SER A 222 -31.89 19.70 -2.54
N LEU A 223 -31.16 18.60 -2.79
CA LEU A 223 -31.77 17.33 -3.21
C LEU A 223 -32.42 16.60 -2.02
N PRO A 224 -33.75 16.41 -2.00
CA PRO A 224 -34.43 15.69 -0.92
C PRO A 224 -34.05 14.20 -0.96
N GLY A 225 -33.68 13.64 0.20
CA GLY A 225 -33.31 12.21 0.36
C GLY A 225 -31.81 11.92 0.50
N LEU A 226 -30.91 12.87 0.18
CA LEU A 226 -29.46 12.71 0.36
C LEU A 226 -28.95 13.05 1.78
N GLN A 227 -29.85 13.33 2.73
CA GLN A 227 -29.50 13.65 4.13
C GLN A 227 -28.95 12.46 4.93
N LEU A 228 -29.08 11.23 4.42
CA LEU A 228 -28.55 10.02 5.04
C LEU A 228 -27.06 9.78 4.72
N ILE A 229 -26.45 10.64 3.90
CA ILE A 229 -25.03 10.55 3.53
C ILE A 229 -24.15 10.99 4.71
N THR A 230 -23.07 10.24 4.91
CA THR A 230 -22.07 10.55 5.94
C THR A 230 -21.42 11.91 5.70
N LYS A 231 -21.47 12.79 6.72
CA LYS A 231 -20.85 14.14 6.67
C LYS A 231 -19.32 14.07 6.64
N LYS A 232 -18.76 13.08 7.31
CA LYS A 232 -17.33 12.83 7.44
C LYS A 232 -16.99 11.50 6.79
N LEU A 233 -15.96 11.49 5.96
CA LEU A 233 -15.50 10.34 5.21
C LEU A 233 -14.08 10.00 5.65
N GLU A 234 -13.86 8.74 5.98
CA GLU A 234 -12.50 8.23 6.17
C GLU A 234 -11.92 7.88 4.80
N LEU A 235 -10.73 8.38 4.51
CA LEU A 235 -10.05 8.11 3.26
C LEU A 235 -9.44 6.70 3.27
N PRO A 236 -9.42 5.99 2.12
CA PRO A 236 -8.90 4.63 2.00
C PRO A 236 -7.36 4.62 1.95
N VAL A 237 -6.73 5.59 2.61
CA VAL A 237 -5.28 5.72 2.78
C VAL A 237 -4.83 5.11 4.13
N LYS A 238 -5.80 4.62 4.92
CA LYS A 238 -5.58 3.83 6.13
C LYS A 238 -6.59 2.68 6.18
N ILE A 239 -6.14 1.53 6.68
CA ILE A 239 -7.02 0.40 7.01
C ILE A 239 -7.51 0.58 8.43
N VAL A 240 -8.80 0.34 8.65
CA VAL A 240 -9.50 0.63 9.89
C VAL A 240 -10.28 -0.59 10.34
N PHE A 241 -10.04 -1.06 11.56
CA PHE A 241 -10.80 -2.15 12.18
C PHE A 241 -11.45 -1.68 13.48
N PRO A 242 -12.77 -1.92 13.66
CA PRO A 242 -13.41 -1.63 14.94
C PRO A 242 -12.84 -2.56 16.01
N ARG A 243 -12.43 -2.02 17.18
CA ARG A 243 -11.87 -2.85 18.27
C ARG A 243 -12.86 -3.91 18.78
N ASN A 244 -14.16 -3.67 18.64
CA ASN A 244 -15.23 -4.58 19.07
C ASN A 244 -15.68 -5.61 18.01
N LEU A 245 -14.86 -5.92 16.98
CA LEU A 245 -15.23 -6.77 15.85
C LEU A 245 -15.80 -8.16 16.25
N LEU A 246 -15.38 -8.70 17.40
CA LEU A 246 -15.78 -10.03 17.87
C LEU A 246 -16.16 -10.05 19.37
N GLY A 247 -16.87 -9.02 19.84
CA GLY A 247 -17.37 -8.94 21.22
C GLY A 247 -16.24 -8.87 22.26
N GLY A 248 -15.80 -7.65 22.56
CA GLY A 248 -14.78 -7.43 23.59
C GLY A 248 -15.21 -8.00 24.95
N VAL A 249 -14.30 -8.68 25.64
CA VAL A 249 -14.47 -9.26 26.99
C VAL A 249 -14.61 -8.17 28.08
N VAL A 250 -14.61 -6.89 27.69
CA VAL A 250 -14.65 -5.75 28.62
C VAL A 250 -16.00 -5.04 28.55
N PRO A 251 -16.84 -5.12 29.59
CA PRO A 251 -18.01 -4.27 29.72
C PRO A 251 -17.54 -2.87 30.14
N GLY A 252 -17.62 -1.87 29.25
CA GLY A 252 -17.45 -0.49 29.74
C GLY A 252 -17.16 0.66 28.76
N ASN A 253 -16.65 0.44 27.55
CA ASN A 253 -16.37 1.57 26.63
C ASN A 253 -17.24 1.50 25.37
N THR A 254 -18.29 2.33 25.36
CA THR A 254 -19.24 2.56 24.26
C THR A 254 -18.68 3.44 23.13
N ALA A 255 -17.40 3.79 23.17
CA ALA A 255 -16.73 4.44 22.05
C ALA A 255 -16.23 3.38 21.07
N THR A 256 -16.63 3.48 19.81
CA THR A 256 -16.06 2.71 18.70
C THR A 256 -14.63 3.19 18.45
N ASP A 257 -13.72 2.82 19.32
CA ASP A 257 -12.30 3.06 19.12
C ASP A 257 -11.87 2.18 17.95
N PHE A 258 -11.44 2.81 16.87
CA PHE A 258 -10.92 2.11 15.71
C PHE A 258 -9.42 1.91 15.84
N MET A 259 -8.94 0.73 15.48
CA MET A 259 -7.53 0.51 15.24
C MET A 259 -7.23 0.86 13.78
N MET A 260 -6.19 1.65 13.55
CA MET A 260 -5.81 2.12 12.23
C MET A 260 -4.38 1.74 11.89
N LEU A 261 -4.13 1.42 10.62
CA LEU A 261 -2.80 1.21 10.06
C LEU A 261 -2.67 2.00 8.75
N GLY A 262 -1.57 2.73 8.60
CA GLY A 262 -1.30 3.52 7.40
C GLY A 262 -1.06 2.63 6.19
N LEU A 263 -1.54 3.04 5.01
CA LEU A 263 -1.28 2.32 3.77
C LEU A 263 0.21 2.36 3.40
N GLY A 264 0.91 3.45 3.73
CA GLY A 264 2.36 3.56 3.56
C GLY A 264 3.14 2.50 4.33
N ASP A 265 2.73 2.20 5.57
CA ASP A 265 3.38 1.23 6.45
C ASP A 265 3.29 -0.21 5.92
N MET A 266 2.30 -0.49 5.05
CA MET A 266 2.20 -1.75 4.32
C MET A 266 2.90 -1.67 2.97
N ALA A 267 2.66 -0.61 2.20
CA ALA A 267 3.15 -0.46 0.83
C ALA A 267 4.67 -0.47 0.75
N ILE A 268 5.37 0.21 1.66
CA ILE A 268 6.82 0.34 1.63
C ILE A 268 7.50 -1.03 1.88
N PRO A 269 7.17 -1.80 2.95
CA PRO A 269 7.66 -3.17 3.10
C PRO A 269 7.27 -4.07 1.93
N SER A 270 6.06 -3.91 1.38
CA SER A 270 5.60 -4.70 0.22
C SER A 270 6.47 -4.48 -1.02
N MET A 271 6.94 -3.25 -1.26
CA MET A 271 7.89 -2.96 -2.34
C MET A 271 9.23 -3.66 -2.13
N LEU A 272 9.73 -3.72 -0.89
CA LEU A 272 10.93 -4.50 -0.55
C LEU A 272 10.69 -6.00 -0.81
N LEU A 273 9.56 -6.54 -0.32
CA LEU A 273 9.18 -7.94 -0.56
C LEU A 273 9.06 -8.25 -2.06
N ALA A 274 8.48 -7.36 -2.85
CA ALA A 274 8.35 -7.52 -4.30
C ALA A 274 9.72 -7.58 -4.98
N LEU A 275 10.65 -6.69 -4.61
CA LEU A 275 12.03 -6.69 -5.14
C LEU A 275 12.76 -7.98 -4.80
N VAL A 276 12.69 -8.39 -3.54
CA VAL A 276 13.33 -9.62 -3.04
C VAL A 276 12.74 -10.86 -3.70
N LEU A 277 11.42 -10.90 -3.87
CA LEU A 277 10.74 -12.00 -4.56
C LEU A 277 11.11 -12.06 -6.06
N CYS A 278 11.27 -10.92 -6.72
CA CYS A 278 11.76 -10.87 -8.09
C CYS A 278 13.19 -11.41 -8.20
N PHE A 279 14.05 -11.09 -7.23
CA PHE A 279 15.41 -11.62 -7.16
C PHE A 279 15.42 -13.14 -6.96
N ASP A 280 14.65 -13.65 -6.00
CA ASP A 280 14.48 -15.10 -5.73
C ASP A 280 14.09 -15.85 -7.01
N HIS A 281 13.07 -15.34 -7.71
CA HIS A 281 12.55 -15.98 -8.91
C HIS A 281 13.55 -15.96 -10.08
N ARG A 282 14.32 -14.87 -10.25
CA ARG A 282 15.36 -14.80 -11.27
C ARG A 282 16.46 -15.82 -11.00
N LYS A 283 16.86 -15.99 -9.74
CA LYS A 283 17.92 -16.92 -9.35
C LYS A 283 17.51 -18.39 -9.50
N GLU A 284 16.25 -18.68 -9.19
CA GLU A 284 15.64 -20.00 -9.44
C GLU A 284 15.65 -20.36 -10.93
N ASN A 285 15.37 -19.41 -11.84
CA ASN A 285 15.41 -19.67 -13.28
C ASN A 285 16.84 -19.90 -13.82
N ILE A 286 17.86 -19.29 -13.22
CA ILE A 286 19.27 -19.41 -13.67
C ILE A 286 19.92 -20.71 -13.14
N SER A 287 19.56 -21.16 -11.94
CA SER A 287 20.17 -22.33 -11.32
C SER A 287 19.42 -23.61 -11.73
N LEU A 288 20.00 -24.42 -12.63
CA LEU A 288 19.42 -25.68 -13.13
C LEU A 288 19.27 -26.81 -12.08
N SER A 289 19.58 -26.53 -10.80
CA SER A 289 19.51 -27.48 -9.69
C SER A 289 18.41 -27.10 -8.70
N PRO A 290 17.45 -27.98 -8.40
CA PRO A 290 16.36 -27.72 -7.44
C PRO A 290 16.86 -27.90 -5.99
N HIS A 291 18.02 -27.34 -5.65
CA HIS A 291 18.52 -27.37 -4.28
C HIS A 291 17.74 -26.35 -3.43
N LYS A 292 16.67 -26.86 -2.79
CA LYS A 292 16.12 -26.49 -1.48
C LYS A 292 16.91 -25.36 -0.79
N GLY A 293 16.42 -24.10 -0.79
CA GLY A 293 17.33 -23.03 -0.33
C GLY A 293 16.77 -21.63 -0.05
N TYR A 294 15.69 -21.53 0.71
CA TYR A 294 15.30 -20.34 1.49
C TYR A 294 15.01 -19.06 0.71
N LYS A 295 13.72 -18.86 0.44
CA LYS A 295 13.15 -17.68 -0.19
C LYS A 295 13.37 -16.47 0.73
N TYR A 296 14.12 -15.45 0.28
CA TYR A 296 14.38 -14.23 1.04
C TYR A 296 13.07 -13.51 1.43
N ILE A 297 12.01 -13.72 0.64
CA ILE A 297 10.64 -13.29 0.98
C ILE A 297 10.20 -13.75 2.38
N TRP A 298 10.53 -14.95 2.85
CA TRP A 298 10.09 -15.42 4.17
C TRP A 298 10.76 -14.65 5.29
N TYR A 299 12.06 -14.33 5.15
CA TYR A 299 12.76 -13.51 6.13
C TYR A 299 12.22 -12.08 6.17
N ALA A 300 11.89 -11.50 5.00
CA ALA A 300 11.29 -10.18 4.91
C ALA A 300 9.86 -10.15 5.51
N THR A 301 9.03 -11.17 5.22
CA THR A 301 7.67 -11.29 5.76
C THR A 301 7.67 -11.50 7.28
N ILE A 302 8.54 -12.37 7.80
CA ILE A 302 8.68 -12.57 9.26
C ILE A 302 9.19 -11.29 9.91
N GLY A 303 10.19 -10.64 9.31
CA GLY A 303 10.70 -9.34 9.77
C GLY A 303 9.61 -8.26 9.82
N TYR A 304 8.72 -8.22 8.82
CA TYR A 304 7.57 -7.32 8.80
C TYR A 304 6.58 -7.64 9.92
N ALA A 305 6.23 -8.91 10.12
CA ALA A 305 5.34 -9.34 11.19
C ALA A 305 5.88 -8.95 12.58
N VAL A 306 7.18 -9.19 12.83
CA VAL A 306 7.85 -8.81 14.08
C VAL A 306 7.84 -7.29 14.27
N GLY A 307 8.14 -6.53 13.22
CA GLY A 307 8.11 -5.06 13.26
C GLY A 307 6.73 -4.50 13.58
N LEU A 308 5.68 -5.07 12.96
CA LEU A 308 4.29 -4.64 13.17
C LEU A 308 3.82 -4.95 14.59
N VAL A 309 4.13 -6.14 15.10
CA VAL A 309 3.88 -6.53 16.50
C VAL A 309 4.59 -5.57 17.46
N THR A 310 5.85 -5.23 17.17
CA THR A 310 6.64 -4.33 18.01
C THR A 310 6.09 -2.90 17.97
N ALA A 311 5.69 -2.39 16.80
CA ALA A 311 5.09 -1.07 16.65
C ALA A 311 3.76 -0.94 17.43
N LEU A 312 2.90 -1.95 17.32
CA LEU A 312 1.64 -1.99 18.06
C LEU A 312 1.86 -2.12 19.58
N ALA A 313 2.80 -2.97 19.99
CA ALA A 313 3.18 -3.13 21.39
C ALA A 313 3.72 -1.81 21.98
N ALA A 314 4.58 -1.10 21.24
CA ALA A 314 5.10 0.20 21.65
C ALA A 314 3.98 1.24 21.78
N GLY A 315 3.05 1.31 20.80
CA GLY A 315 1.91 2.22 20.86
C GLY A 315 0.99 1.99 22.06
N ILE A 316 0.74 0.72 22.43
CA ILE A 316 -0.05 0.37 23.61
C ILE A 316 0.69 0.73 24.90
N LEU A 317 2.00 0.51 24.97
CA LEU A 317 2.78 0.74 26.19
C LEU A 317 3.03 2.23 26.47
N THR A 318 3.20 3.05 25.43
CA THR A 318 3.57 4.47 25.59
C THR A 318 2.37 5.41 25.57
N HIS A 319 1.17 4.97 25.16
CA HIS A 319 -0.04 5.81 25.00
C HIS A 319 0.20 7.10 24.19
N SER A 320 1.26 7.10 23.38
CA SER A 320 1.71 8.22 22.59
C SER A 320 1.75 7.80 21.12
N PRO A 321 1.57 8.74 20.17
CA PRO A 321 1.86 8.48 18.77
C PRO A 321 3.32 8.00 18.64
N GLN A 322 3.52 6.85 18.01
CA GLN A 322 4.83 6.28 17.76
C GLN A 322 5.06 6.22 16.25
N PRO A 323 6.27 6.54 15.76
CA PRO A 323 6.61 6.38 14.35
C PRO A 323 6.65 4.89 14.01
N ALA A 324 5.74 4.41 13.16
CA ALA A 324 5.65 2.98 12.82
C ALA A 324 6.89 2.51 12.05
N LEU A 325 7.47 3.36 11.19
CA LEU A 325 8.64 3.03 10.40
C LEU A 325 9.90 2.85 11.24
N LEU A 326 9.94 3.41 12.46
CA LEU A 326 11.02 3.19 13.42
C LEU A 326 11.21 1.70 13.73
N TYR A 327 10.12 0.94 13.79
CA TYR A 327 10.14 -0.49 14.10
C TYR A 327 10.18 -1.34 12.84
N LEU A 328 9.41 -0.95 11.80
CA LEU A 328 9.26 -1.72 10.57
C LEU A 328 10.52 -1.74 9.70
N VAL A 329 11.21 -0.60 9.56
CA VAL A 329 12.39 -0.50 8.68
C VAL A 329 13.52 -1.42 9.14
N PRO A 330 14.01 -1.36 10.41
CA PRO A 330 15.08 -2.24 10.84
C PRO A 330 14.66 -3.71 10.86
N SER A 331 13.41 -4.01 11.20
CA SER A 331 12.93 -5.39 11.28
C SER A 331 12.75 -6.05 9.91
N THR A 332 12.47 -5.28 8.85
CA THR A 332 12.27 -5.79 7.48
C THR A 332 13.55 -5.77 6.65
N LEU A 333 14.26 -4.63 6.62
CA LEU A 333 15.47 -4.45 5.83
C LEU A 333 16.66 -5.17 6.45
N GLY A 334 16.77 -5.15 7.78
CA GLY A 334 17.88 -5.74 8.52
C GLY A 334 18.11 -7.22 8.20
N PRO A 335 17.11 -8.10 8.36
CA PRO A 335 17.25 -9.53 8.03
C PRO A 335 17.64 -9.78 6.58
N VAL A 336 17.08 -9.02 5.63
CA VAL A 336 17.41 -9.15 4.20
C VAL A 336 18.88 -8.80 3.94
N VAL A 337 19.38 -7.70 4.53
CA VAL A 337 20.77 -7.27 4.38
C VAL A 337 21.74 -8.24 5.07
N VAL A 338 21.43 -8.69 6.29
CA VAL A 338 22.29 -9.64 7.03
C VAL A 338 22.39 -10.98 6.30
N ILE A 339 21.28 -11.51 5.80
CA ILE A 339 21.27 -12.81 5.11
C ILE A 339 21.95 -12.70 3.75
N SER A 340 21.71 -11.62 3.00
CA SER A 340 22.41 -11.41 1.72
C SER A 340 23.92 -11.16 1.90
N TRP A 341 24.33 -10.54 3.01
CA TRP A 341 25.75 -10.40 3.38
C TRP A 341 26.38 -11.75 3.68
N THR A 342 25.76 -12.56 4.55
CA THR A 342 26.28 -13.90 4.92
C THR A 342 26.38 -14.83 3.70
N ARG A 343 25.50 -14.66 2.71
CA ARG A 343 25.50 -15.41 1.45
C ARG A 343 26.43 -14.85 0.37
N LYS A 344 27.06 -13.69 0.59
CA LYS A 344 27.89 -12.96 -0.39
C LYS A 344 27.13 -12.53 -1.66
N GLU A 345 25.81 -12.42 -1.58
CA GLU A 345 24.92 -12.02 -2.69
C GLU A 345 24.53 -10.53 -2.60
N LEU A 346 24.93 -9.85 -1.52
CA LEU A 346 24.58 -8.45 -1.27
C LEU A 346 24.97 -7.52 -2.42
N LYS A 347 26.14 -7.71 -3.03
CA LYS A 347 26.61 -6.83 -4.12
C LYS A 347 25.69 -6.90 -5.34
N GLU A 348 25.26 -8.11 -5.70
CA GLU A 348 24.33 -8.36 -6.80
C GLU A 348 22.96 -7.71 -6.52
N LEU A 349 22.46 -7.86 -5.30
CA LEU A 349 21.20 -7.24 -4.87
C LEU A 349 21.28 -5.70 -4.80
N TRP A 350 22.45 -5.17 -4.41
CA TRP A 350 22.74 -3.74 -4.20
C TRP A 350 22.85 -2.94 -5.49
N GLU A 351 23.63 -3.43 -6.44
CA GLU A 351 23.86 -2.79 -7.73
C GLU A 351 22.74 -3.07 -8.73
N GLY A 352 21.95 -4.12 -8.46
CA GLY A 352 20.98 -4.64 -9.41
C GLY A 352 21.63 -5.44 -10.51
N SER A 353 20.80 -6.04 -11.37
CA SER A 353 21.28 -6.64 -12.60
C SER A 353 21.92 -5.54 -13.45
N SER A 354 23.25 -5.59 -13.60
CA SER A 354 23.92 -4.78 -14.62
C SER A 354 23.26 -5.10 -15.97
N PRO A 355 22.98 -4.09 -16.82
CA PRO A 355 22.51 -4.38 -18.17
C PRO A 355 23.56 -5.30 -18.80
N ASN A 356 23.14 -6.52 -19.14
CA ASN A 356 24.00 -7.47 -19.81
C ASN A 356 24.61 -6.78 -21.02
N LEU A 357 25.94 -6.71 -21.06
CA LEU A 357 26.73 -6.11 -22.13
C LEU A 357 26.56 -6.83 -23.49
N THR A 358 25.61 -7.77 -23.61
CA THR A 358 25.33 -8.58 -24.80
C THR A 358 24.33 -7.93 -25.76
N GLU A 359 23.63 -6.86 -25.38
CA GLU A 359 22.69 -6.17 -26.30
C GLU A 359 23.39 -5.14 -27.20
N LYS A 360 24.63 -4.71 -26.88
CA LYS A 360 25.41 -3.80 -27.75
C LYS A 360 26.02 -4.47 -28.98
N THR A 361 26.09 -5.81 -29.02
CA THR A 361 26.59 -6.54 -30.20
C THR A 361 25.54 -6.73 -31.29
N HIS A 362 24.25 -6.51 -31.01
CA HIS A 362 23.20 -6.67 -32.02
C HIS A 362 22.71 -5.35 -32.63
N SER A 363 23.20 -4.20 -32.14
CA SER A 363 22.85 -2.86 -32.67
C SER A 363 23.93 -2.25 -33.57
N THR A 364 25.06 -2.92 -33.77
CA THR A 364 26.13 -2.51 -34.69
C THR A 364 26.13 -3.28 -36.02
N GLU A 365 25.17 -4.19 -36.22
CA GLU A 365 24.95 -4.90 -37.49
C GLU A 365 23.46 -4.89 -37.85
N VAL A 366 22.88 -3.71 -38.11
CA VAL A 366 21.71 -3.54 -39.02
C VAL A 366 21.83 -2.21 -39.74
#